data_AF-A0A9W6ACY4-F1
#
_entry.id   AF-A0A9W6ACY4-F1
#
_cell.length_a   1.000
_cell.length_b   1.000
_cell.length_c   1.000
_cell.angle_alpha   90.00
_cell.angle_beta   90.00
_cell.angle_gamma   90.00
#
_symmetry.space_group_name_H-M   'P 1'
#
loop_
_entity.id
_entity.type
_entity.pdbx_description
1 polymer ?
#
loop_
_entity_poly.entity_id
_entity_poly.type
_entity_poly.pdbx_seq_one_letter_code
_entity_poly.pdbx_strand_id
1 'polypeptide(L)'
;MARIDLHTVDTLQLYAPRASTGDRQIVEGIISSGQVFSNFTRLERESICTNLSSLEACNSIIPSLHTFFRDVKYLELCANAVKRLIVLGGRHRT
;
A
#
# COMPACT_ATOMS: atom_id res chain seq x y z
N MET A 1 16.45 10.09 3.71
CA MET A 1 15.55 9.18 4.44
C MET A 1 14.13 9.40 3.94
N ALA A 2 13.30 8.36 3.85
CA ALA A 2 11.90 8.52 3.49
C ALA A 2 11.18 9.37 4.57
N ARG A 3 10.31 10.31 4.17
CA ARG A 3 9.53 11.14 5.10
C ARG A 3 8.38 10.36 5.75
N ILE A 4 8.02 9.21 5.17
CA ILE A 4 7.02 8.28 5.68
C ILE A 4 7.74 7.17 6.44
N ASP A 5 7.35 6.97 7.70
CA ASP A 5 7.89 5.93 8.58
C ASP A 5 7.01 4.66 8.61
N LEU A 6 7.54 3.60 9.21
CA LEU A 6 6.84 2.32 9.34
C LEU A 6 5.56 2.44 10.16
N HIS A 7 5.57 3.26 11.22
CA HIS A 7 4.42 3.47 12.09
C HIS A 7 3.22 4.07 11.33
N THR A 8 3.50 5.03 10.44
CA THR A 8 2.51 5.65 9.56
C THR A 8 1.85 4.61 8.67
N VAL A 9 2.64 3.71 8.06
CA VAL A 9 2.10 2.66 7.19
C VAL A 9 1.28 1.66 8.00
N ASP A 10 1.80 1.20 9.13
CA ASP A 10 1.14 0.20 9.98
C ASP A 10 -0.19 0.71 10.55
N THR A 11 -0.26 2.00 10.87
CA THR A 11 -1.46 2.65 11.39
C THR A 11 -2.51 2.88 10.31
N LEU A 12 -2.12 3.21 9.07
CA LEU A 12 -3.06 3.59 8.02
C LEU A 12 -3.50 2.46 7.10
N GLN A 13 -2.69 1.40 6.96
CA GLN A 13 -3.07 0.25 6.16
C GLN A 13 -4.39 -0.35 6.64
N LEU A 14 -5.12 -0.99 5.73
CA LEU A 14 -6.42 -1.64 5.97
C LEU A 14 -7.62 -0.70 6.14
N TYR A 15 -7.42 0.62 6.25
CA TYR A 15 -8.52 1.58 6.16
C TYR A 15 -8.90 1.91 4.71
N ALA A 16 -10.17 2.23 4.49
CA ALA A 16 -10.71 2.65 3.20
C ALA A 16 -11.38 4.04 3.30
N PRO A 17 -10.61 5.13 3.50
CA PRO A 17 -11.16 6.47 3.77
C PRO A 17 -12.05 7.03 2.66
N ARG A 18 -11.90 6.60 1.41
CA ARG A 18 -12.83 7.00 0.35
C ARG A 18 -14.14 6.20 0.35
N ALA A 19 -14.08 4.91 0.68
CA ALA A 19 -15.23 4.00 0.59
C ALA A 19 -16.04 3.90 1.90
N SER A 20 -15.42 4.14 3.06
CA SER A 20 -16.03 4.05 4.39
C SER A 20 -15.96 5.40 5.09
N THR A 21 -17.11 5.97 5.45
CA THR A 21 -17.19 7.21 6.22
C THR A 21 -16.60 7.06 7.63
N GLY A 22 -16.73 5.88 8.24
CA GLY A 22 -16.13 5.60 9.55
C GLY A 22 -14.60 5.61 9.48
N ASP A 23 -14.05 4.90 8.50
CA ASP A 23 -12.60 4.87 8.26
C ASP A 23 -12.07 6.27 7.93
N ARG A 24 -12.84 7.05 7.17
CA ARG A 24 -12.50 8.45 6.86
C ARG A 24 -12.32 9.28 8.11
N GLN A 25 -13.31 9.26 9.02
CA GLN A 25 -13.26 10.04 10.26
C GLN A 25 -12.07 9.63 11.13
N ILE A 26 -11.78 8.34 11.21
CA ILE A 26 -10.62 7.81 11.95
C ILE A 26 -9.33 8.32 11.32
N VAL A 27 -9.14 8.11 10.01
CA VAL A 27 -7.93 8.51 9.28
C VAL A 27 -7.73 10.03 9.34
N GLU A 28 -8.78 10.82 9.15
CA GLU A 28 -8.74 12.28 9.28
C GLU A 28 -8.27 12.72 10.66
N GLY A 29 -8.79 12.10 11.72
CA GLY A 29 -8.40 12.38 13.10
C GLY A 29 -6.92 12.05 13.37
N ILE A 30 -6.46 10.88 12.93
CA ILE A 30 -5.07 10.41 13.14
C ILE A 30 -4.07 11.28 12.35
N ILE A 31 -4.41 11.70 11.13
CA ILE A 31 -3.56 12.60 10.32
C ILE A 31 -3.53 14.01 10.91
N SER A 32 -4.69 14.54 11.31
CA SER A 32 -4.80 15.90 11.84
C SER A 32 -4.07 16.06 13.17
N SER A 33 -4.10 15.02 14.03
CA SER A 33 -3.36 15.00 15.30
C SER A 33 -1.83 14.94 15.11
N GLY A 34 -1.35 14.56 13.92
CA GLY A 34 0.06 14.36 13.64
C GLY A 34 0.63 13.06 14.22
N GLN A 35 -0.22 12.13 14.64
CA GLN A 35 0.18 10.79 15.08
C GLN A 35 0.87 10.02 13.93
N VAL A 36 0.40 10.22 12.70
CA VAL A 36 1.03 9.72 11.48
C VAL A 36 1.51 10.88 10.63
N PHE A 37 2.44 10.62 9.70
CA PHE A 37 3.10 11.68 8.91
C PHE A 37 3.78 12.74 9.79
N SER A 38 4.44 12.31 10.88
CA SER A 38 5.10 13.18 11.86
C SER A 38 6.16 14.11 11.25
N ASN A 39 6.83 13.67 10.18
CA ASN A 39 7.83 14.45 9.42
C ASN A 39 7.22 15.42 8.39
N PHE A 40 5.91 15.60 8.41
CA PHE A 40 5.19 16.55 7.55
C PHE A 40 4.62 17.68 8.38
N THR A 41 4.63 18.88 7.82
CA THR A 41 3.96 20.05 8.40
C THR A 41 2.45 19.84 8.43
N ARG A 42 1.75 20.62 9.25
CA ARG A 42 0.28 20.56 9.33
C ARG A 42 -0.39 20.75 7.97
N LEU A 43 0.06 21.73 7.18
CA LEU A 43 -0.49 22.00 5.85
C LEU A 43 -0.28 20.82 4.88
N GLU A 44 0.90 20.20 4.93
CA GLU A 44 1.16 19.00 4.14
C GLU A 44 0.27 17.83 4.58
N ARG A 45 0.04 17.64 5.88
CA ARG A 45 -0.87 16.61 6.39
C ARG A 45 -2.32 16.84 5.97
N GLU A 46 -2.79 18.08 5.98
CA GLU A 46 -4.13 18.45 5.47
C GLU A 46 -4.26 18.13 3.97
N SER A 47 -3.22 18.40 3.18
CA SER A 47 -3.18 18.03 1.76
C SER A 47 -3.17 16.51 1.55
N ILE A 48 -2.37 15.76 2.32
CA ILE A 48 -2.34 14.29 2.28
C ILE A 48 -3.71 13.72 2.61
N CYS A 49 -4.35 14.24 3.66
CA CYS A 49 -5.67 13.82 4.09
C CYS A 49 -6.72 14.03 2.98
N THR A 50 -6.72 15.22 2.37
CA THR A 50 -7.59 15.55 1.24
C THR A 50 -7.40 14.57 0.07
N ASN A 51 -6.14 14.26 -0.25
CA ASN A 51 -5.81 13.35 -1.34
C ASN A 51 -6.30 11.91 -1.05
N LEU A 52 -6.09 11.40 0.17
CA LEU A 52 -6.55 10.07 0.57
C LEU A 52 -8.07 9.91 0.49
N SER A 53 -8.82 10.98 0.75
CA SER A 53 -10.28 10.97 0.73
C SER A 53 -10.88 11.22 -0.66
N SER A 54 -10.16 11.85 -1.59
CA SER A 54 -10.71 12.34 -2.86
C SER A 54 -10.15 11.69 -4.13
N LEU A 55 -8.95 11.10 -4.10
CA LEU A 55 -8.34 10.51 -5.30
C LEU A 55 -8.99 9.17 -5.67
N GLU A 56 -9.20 8.94 -6.97
CA GLU A 56 -9.78 7.67 -7.48
C GLU A 56 -8.89 6.47 -7.19
N ALA A 57 -7.57 6.68 -7.19
CA ALA A 57 -6.60 5.66 -6.79
C ALA A 57 -6.79 5.17 -5.33
N CYS A 58 -7.46 5.97 -4.49
CA CYS A 58 -7.74 5.64 -3.09
C CYS A 58 -9.16 5.08 -2.89
N ASN A 59 -9.84 4.62 -3.95
CA ASN A 59 -11.20 4.06 -3.87
C ASN A 59 -11.28 2.68 -3.18
N SER A 60 -10.14 2.08 -2.86
CA SER A 60 -10.07 0.81 -2.14
C SER A 60 -9.35 0.97 -0.80
N ILE A 61 -9.30 -0.14 -0.06
CA ILE A 61 -8.49 -0.27 1.15
C ILE A 61 -7.04 0.13 0.85
N ILE A 62 -6.43 0.91 1.75
CA ILE A 62 -5.00 1.20 1.75
C ILE A 62 -4.25 -0.15 1.88
N PRO A 63 -3.48 -0.57 0.86
CA PRO A 63 -2.83 -1.88 0.86
C PRO A 63 -1.86 -2.04 2.03
N SER A 64 -1.80 -3.23 2.60
CA SER A 64 -0.81 -3.55 3.63
C SER A 64 0.50 -4.04 3.02
N LEU A 65 1.62 -3.70 3.65
CA LEU A 65 2.93 -4.23 3.25
C LEU A 65 3.00 -5.74 3.43
N HIS A 66 2.35 -6.29 4.46
CA HIS A 66 2.29 -7.72 4.68
C HIS A 66 1.66 -8.46 3.49
N THR A 67 0.50 -8.00 3.00
CA THR A 67 -0.15 -8.61 1.83
C THR A 67 0.68 -8.41 0.57
N PHE A 68 1.23 -7.22 0.35
CA PHE A 68 2.13 -6.97 -0.78
C PHE A 68 3.30 -7.96 -0.83
N PHE A 69 4.01 -8.16 0.29
CA PHE A 69 5.12 -9.11 0.32
C PHE A 69 4.67 -10.56 0.16
N ARG A 70 3.47 -10.91 0.62
CA ARG A 70 2.88 -12.23 0.39
C ARG A 70 2.58 -12.45 -1.10
N ASP A 71 2.00 -11.47 -1.76
CA ASP A 71 1.67 -11.51 -3.18
C ASP A 71 2.93 -11.60 -4.03
N VAL A 72 3.97 -10.82 -3.71
CA VAL A 72 5.28 -10.90 -4.37
C VAL A 72 5.87 -12.31 -4.26
N LYS A 73 5.85 -12.92 -3.07
CA LYS A 73 6.34 -14.30 -2.88
C LYS A 73 5.57 -15.31 -3.72
N TYR A 74 4.25 -15.17 -3.77
CA TYR A 74 3.40 -16.04 -4.59
C TYR A 74 3.73 -15.89 -6.08
N LEU A 75 3.83 -14.66 -6.57
CA LEU A 75 4.17 -14.36 -7.96
C LEU A 75 5.58 -14.86 -8.33
N GLU A 76 6.54 -14.78 -7.41
CA GLU A 76 7.90 -15.29 -7.61
C GLU A 76 7.90 -16.81 -7.83
N LEU A 77 7.10 -17.56 -7.07
CA LEU A 77 6.93 -19.01 -7.27
C LEU A 77 6.37 -19.33 -8.66
N CYS A 78 5.32 -18.61 -9.08
CA CYS A 78 4.75 -18.76 -10.42
C CYS A 78 5.77 -18.45 -11.51
N ALA A 79 6.50 -17.34 -11.38
CA ALA A 79 7.52 -16.94 -12.34
C ALA A 79 8.63 -18.00 -12.46
N ASN A 80 9.07 -18.58 -11.33
CA ASN A 80 10.08 -19.63 -11.32
C ASN A 80 9.59 -20.93 -11.95
N ALA A 81 8.32 -21.30 -11.77
CA ALA A 81 7.72 -22.45 -12.45
C ALA A 81 7.72 -22.27 -13.98
N VAL A 82 7.27 -21.10 -14.46
CA VAL A 82 7.25 -20.78 -15.90
C VAL A 82 8.67 -20.77 -16.50
N LYS A 83 9.65 -20.17 -15.80
CA LYS A 83 11.05 -20.19 -16.24
C LYS A 83 11.57 -21.61 -16.45
N ARG A 84 11.27 -22.55 -15.54
CA ARG A 84 11.68 -23.96 -15.67
C ARG A 84 11.05 -24.63 -16.88
N LEU A 85 9.76 -24.40 -17.14
CA LEU A 85 9.05 -24.96 -18.28
C LEU A 85 9.64 -24.47 -19.61
N ILE A 86 9.96 -23.17 -19.72
CA ILE A 86 10.56 -22.59 -20.92
C ILE A 86 11.95 -23.19 -21.19
N VAL A 87 12.78 -23.33 -20.15
CA VAL A 87 14.11 -23.95 -20.27
C VAL A 87 14.03 -25.40 -20.75
N LEU A 88 13.04 -26.16 -20.29
CA LEU A 88 12.83 -27.55 -20.73
C LEU A 88 12.35 -27.63 -22.18
N GLY A 89 11.45 -26.75 -22.61
CA GLY A 89 10.99 -26.67 -24.00
C GLY A 89 12.10 -26.31 -25.00
N GLY A 90 13.09 -25.52 -24.57
CA GLY A 90 14.29 -25.23 -25.37
C GLY A 90 15.25 -26.43 -25.49
N ARG A 91 15.27 -27.34 -24.51
CA ARG A 91 16.13 -28.53 -24.49
C ARG A 91 15.58 -29.72 -25.29
N HIS A 92 14.28 -29.76 -25.58
CA HIS A 92 13.63 -30.82 -26.36
C HIS A 92 13.66 -30.57 -27.89
N ARG A 93 14.34 -29.51 -28.35
CA ARG A 93 14.65 -29.30 -29.77
C ARG A 93 16.01 -29.93 -30.10
N THR A 94 16.04 -31.26 -30.21
CA THR A 94 17.13 -32.04 -30.83
C THR A 94 16.52 -33.17 -31.64
#